data_AF-A0A0F8XHG5-F1
#
_entry.id   AF-A0A0F8XHG5-F1
#
_cell.length_a   1.000
_cell.length_b   1.000
_cell.length_c   1.000
_cell.angle_alpha   90.00
_cell.angle_beta   90.00
_cell.angle_gamma   90.00
#
_symmetry.space_group_name_H-M   'P 1'
#
loop_
_entity.id
_entity.type
_entity.pdbx_description
1 polymer ?
#
loop_
_entity_poly.entity_id
_entity_poly.type
_entity_poly.pdbx_seq_one_letter_code
_entity_poly.pdbx_strand_id
1 'polypeptide(L)'
;MINQVPTIDVFEGLFSIIAAFLFIIGFSLTVLIYKKKKNLTTVFLMLFMISGFFYSFSNVFDKFQLWEEAEEFGHIFIVIFATIFLIIGLVVILEEKLQSSERSHRQALIRANFYKDLFSHDMSNIVQNIISSLELYFSDPKALEQSKDAIKFLKVIEEQSSRGAELISNVRKLSKMDESETKTKPVDASTILNDTVNYVKRGYHTRNVRIHIINQNDNTIIYANEFLTDIFENILINAIIHNENTIKEITVKISEEENEITNFLKIEFTDNGKGISDTRKNTIFQRDFNHGIHTSGMGIGLSLVKEIVESYNGKIHVEDRVNGDYTKGTNFILKFPLVS
;
A
#
# COMPACT_ATOMS: atom_id res chain seq x y z
N MET A 1 -23.05 78.36 7.45
CA MET A 1 -21.79 77.73 6.99
C MET A 1 -22.13 76.29 6.64
N ILE A 2 -22.22 76.00 5.35
CA ILE A 2 -22.45 74.64 4.86
C ILE A 2 -21.07 73.99 4.84
N ASN A 3 -20.84 73.03 5.72
CA ASN A 3 -19.62 72.21 5.69
C ASN A 3 -19.63 71.46 4.35
N GLN A 4 -18.79 71.91 3.42
CA GLN A 4 -18.43 71.09 2.27
C GLN A 4 -17.61 69.93 2.83
N VAL A 5 -18.23 68.76 2.97
CA VAL A 5 -17.47 67.50 3.05
C VAL A 5 -16.56 67.49 1.82
N PRO A 6 -15.23 67.35 1.97
CA PRO A 6 -14.33 67.36 0.83
C PRO A 6 -14.77 66.29 -0.14
N THR A 7 -14.88 66.62 -1.44
CA THR A 7 -15.28 65.66 -2.49
C THR A 7 -14.47 64.37 -2.47
N ILE A 8 -13.23 64.43 -1.96
CA ILE A 8 -12.31 63.30 -1.75
C ILE A 8 -12.88 62.25 -0.78
N ASP A 9 -13.47 62.66 0.37
CA ASP A 9 -13.99 61.70 1.36
C ASP A 9 -15.22 60.93 0.84
N VAL A 10 -16.02 61.56 -0.03
CA VAL A 10 -17.17 60.92 -0.67
C VAL A 10 -16.73 59.80 -1.63
N PHE A 11 -15.67 60.01 -2.40
CA PHE A 11 -15.14 59.01 -3.32
C PHE A 11 -14.51 57.82 -2.57
N GLU A 12 -13.77 58.06 -1.50
CA GLU A 12 -13.18 56.99 -0.68
C GLU A 12 -14.23 56.18 0.09
N GLY A 13 -15.28 56.84 0.59
CA GLY A 13 -16.44 56.15 1.18
C GLY A 13 -17.16 55.26 0.16
N LEU A 14 -17.35 55.75 -1.07
CA LEU A 14 -17.96 54.96 -2.16
C LEU A 14 -17.12 53.72 -2.50
N PHE A 15 -15.79 53.85 -2.52
CA PHE A 15 -14.89 52.73 -2.76
C PHE A 15 -14.99 51.66 -1.68
N SER A 16 -15.09 52.07 -0.40
CA SER A 16 -15.26 51.15 0.74
C SER A 16 -16.60 50.39 0.67
N ILE A 17 -17.68 51.06 0.24
CA ILE A 17 -18.98 50.41 -0.01
C ILE A 17 -18.85 49.36 -1.12
N ILE A 18 -18.23 49.71 -2.25
CA ILE A 18 -18.01 48.78 -3.36
C ILE A 18 -17.19 47.57 -2.89
N ALA A 19 -16.13 47.79 -2.12
CA ALA A 19 -15.31 46.72 -1.55
C ALA A 19 -16.13 45.77 -0.66
N ALA A 20 -16.98 46.30 0.23
CA ALA A 20 -17.86 45.49 1.06
C ALA A 20 -18.80 44.60 0.22
N PHE A 21 -19.41 45.15 -0.85
CA PHE A 21 -20.23 44.35 -1.78
C PHE A 21 -19.44 43.27 -2.50
N LEU A 22 -18.21 43.55 -2.94
CA LEU A 22 -17.34 42.56 -3.57
C LEU A 22 -17.03 41.40 -2.62
N PHE A 23 -16.79 41.68 -1.33
CA PHE A 23 -16.60 40.65 -0.33
C PHE A 23 -17.85 39.78 -0.10
N ILE A 24 -19.06 40.35 -0.10
CA ILE A 24 -20.31 39.58 -0.02
C ILE A 24 -20.50 38.67 -1.25
N ILE A 25 -20.25 39.20 -2.44
CA ILE A 25 -20.36 38.43 -3.69
C ILE A 25 -19.35 37.27 -3.67
N GLY A 26 -18.11 37.54 -3.32
CA GLY A 26 -17.08 36.50 -3.26
C GLY A 26 -17.30 35.50 -2.12
N PHE A 27 -17.88 35.91 -0.99
CA PHE A 27 -18.34 34.98 0.05
C PHE A 27 -19.42 34.04 -0.49
N SER A 28 -20.41 34.57 -1.19
CA SER A 28 -21.48 33.78 -1.81
C SER A 28 -20.93 32.78 -2.82
N LEU A 29 -19.97 33.20 -3.66
CA LEU A 29 -19.27 32.32 -4.60
C LEU A 29 -18.48 31.22 -3.88
N THR A 30 -17.75 31.56 -2.82
CA THR A 30 -16.98 30.56 -2.05
C THR A 30 -17.88 29.56 -1.33
N VAL A 31 -19.08 29.95 -0.88
CA VAL A 31 -20.12 29.02 -0.37
C VAL A 31 -20.57 28.03 -1.42
N LEU A 32 -20.77 28.46 -2.66
CA LEU A 32 -21.11 27.56 -3.76
C LEU A 32 -19.98 26.57 -4.05
N ILE A 33 -18.72 27.02 -4.01
CA ILE A 33 -17.55 26.15 -4.22
C ILE A 33 -17.42 25.15 -3.06
N TYR A 34 -17.60 25.57 -1.81
CA TYR A 34 -17.55 24.69 -0.64
C TYR A 34 -18.59 23.58 -0.70
N LYS A 35 -19.83 23.89 -1.11
CA LYS A 35 -20.88 22.87 -1.29
C LYS A 35 -20.47 21.76 -2.27
N LYS A 36 -19.61 22.05 -3.25
CA LYS A 36 -19.13 21.09 -4.26
C LYS A 36 -17.85 20.35 -3.85
N LYS A 37 -16.86 21.07 -3.32
CA LYS A 37 -15.51 20.52 -3.05
C LYS A 37 -15.26 20.13 -1.60
N LYS A 38 -15.97 20.73 -0.64
CA LYS A 38 -15.82 20.52 0.81
C LYS A 38 -14.34 20.49 1.28
N ASN A 39 -13.49 21.35 0.73
CA ASN A 39 -12.06 21.35 1.04
C ASN A 39 -11.66 22.52 1.95
N LEU A 40 -10.57 22.36 2.68
CA LEU A 40 -10.11 23.34 3.66
C LEU A 40 -9.79 24.71 3.04
N THR A 41 -9.28 24.73 1.80
CA THR A 41 -9.02 25.96 1.04
C THR A 41 -10.27 26.83 0.91
N THR A 42 -11.45 26.23 0.70
CA THR A 42 -12.70 26.99 0.60
C THR A 42 -13.15 27.57 1.93
N VAL A 43 -12.86 26.90 3.06
CA VAL A 43 -13.11 27.44 4.41
C VAL A 43 -12.19 28.65 4.68
N PHE A 44 -10.91 28.55 4.30
CA PHE A 44 -9.98 29.66 4.43
C PHE A 44 -10.37 30.88 3.58
N LEU A 45 -10.81 30.64 2.34
CA LEU A 45 -11.31 31.72 1.49
C LEU A 45 -12.55 32.39 2.10
N MET A 46 -13.48 31.63 2.68
CA MET A 46 -14.63 32.21 3.39
C MET A 46 -14.24 33.12 4.54
N LEU A 47 -13.31 32.67 5.41
CA LEU A 47 -12.84 33.47 6.54
C LEU A 47 -12.17 34.77 6.06
N PHE A 48 -11.39 34.69 4.97
CA PHE A 48 -10.82 35.86 4.33
C PHE A 48 -11.89 36.82 3.80
N MET A 49 -12.94 36.30 3.13
CA MET A 49 -14.02 37.14 2.62
C MET A 49 -14.82 37.82 3.74
N ILE A 50 -15.08 37.11 4.85
CA ILE A 50 -15.77 37.68 6.01
C ILE A 50 -14.90 38.75 6.67
N SER A 51 -13.61 38.49 6.88
CA SER A 51 -12.68 39.48 7.43
C SER A 51 -12.59 40.74 6.58
N GLY A 52 -12.48 40.60 5.25
CA GLY A 52 -12.42 41.72 4.32
C GLY A 52 -13.72 42.52 4.26
N PHE A 53 -14.87 41.84 4.39
CA PHE A 53 -16.17 42.50 4.51
C PHE A 53 -16.23 43.40 5.76
N PHE A 54 -15.89 42.88 6.94
CA PHE A 54 -15.94 43.66 8.18
C PHE A 54 -14.98 44.85 8.15
N TYR A 55 -13.78 44.70 7.60
CA TYR A 55 -12.83 45.80 7.43
C TYR A 55 -13.32 46.86 6.43
N SER A 56 -13.88 46.43 5.30
CA SER A 56 -14.44 47.37 4.32
C SER A 56 -15.65 48.09 4.89
N PHE A 57 -16.47 47.38 5.66
CA PHE A 57 -17.65 47.92 6.32
C PHE A 57 -17.29 48.92 7.43
N SER A 58 -16.29 48.65 8.26
CA SER A 58 -15.80 49.63 9.24
C SER A 58 -15.34 50.93 8.58
N ASN A 59 -14.61 50.84 7.46
CA ASN A 59 -14.13 52.01 6.74
C ASN A 59 -15.27 52.89 6.20
N VAL A 60 -16.42 52.29 5.85
CA VAL A 60 -17.62 53.06 5.49
C VAL A 60 -18.11 53.87 6.70
N PHE A 61 -18.22 53.25 7.88
CA PHE A 61 -18.71 53.92 9.07
C PHE A 61 -17.79 55.05 9.54
N ASP A 62 -16.48 54.81 9.46
CA ASP A 62 -15.46 55.80 9.79
C ASP A 62 -15.53 57.01 8.83
N LYS A 63 -15.49 56.76 7.51
CA LYS A 63 -15.50 57.83 6.49
C LYS A 63 -16.74 58.71 6.50
N PHE A 64 -17.90 58.14 6.84
CA PHE A 64 -19.14 58.91 6.98
C PHE A 64 -19.35 59.47 8.39
N GLN A 65 -18.37 59.34 9.29
CA GLN A 65 -18.43 59.80 10.69
C GLN A 65 -19.68 59.27 11.43
N LEU A 66 -20.13 58.06 11.06
CA LEU A 66 -21.30 57.43 11.66
C LEU A 66 -20.96 56.77 13.00
N TRP A 67 -19.69 56.41 13.19
CA TRP A 67 -19.19 55.78 14.40
C TRP A 67 -17.70 56.04 14.55
N GLU A 68 -17.33 56.69 15.66
CA GLU A 68 -15.98 57.21 15.92
C GLU A 68 -14.92 56.12 16.11
N GLU A 69 -15.31 54.93 16.57
CA GLU A 69 -14.39 53.79 16.83
C GLU A 69 -14.42 52.74 15.70
N ALA A 70 -15.01 53.06 14.55
CA ALA A 70 -15.23 52.08 13.49
C ALA A 70 -13.93 51.49 12.96
N GLU A 71 -12.90 52.31 12.71
CA GLU A 71 -11.60 51.85 12.20
C GLU A 71 -10.93 50.84 13.15
N GLU A 72 -10.92 51.12 14.46
CA GLU A 72 -10.38 50.21 15.48
C GLU A 72 -11.11 48.86 15.47
N PHE A 73 -12.44 48.89 15.32
CA PHE A 73 -13.26 47.69 15.23
C PHE A 73 -12.89 46.84 14.00
N GLY A 74 -12.69 47.47 12.84
CA GLY A 74 -12.23 46.79 11.62
C GLY A 74 -10.92 46.03 11.81
N HIS A 75 -9.95 46.67 12.48
CA HIS A 75 -8.66 46.04 12.79
C HIS A 75 -8.81 44.86 13.76
N ILE A 76 -9.67 44.97 14.79
CA ILE A 76 -9.96 43.87 15.73
C ILE A 76 -10.48 42.64 14.97
N PHE A 77 -11.38 42.83 14.00
CA PHE A 77 -11.89 41.71 13.19
C PHE A 77 -10.81 41.03 12.36
N ILE A 78 -9.91 41.80 11.74
CA ILE A 78 -8.77 41.22 11.01
C ILE A 78 -7.93 40.34 11.94
N VAL A 79 -7.62 40.83 13.13
CA VAL A 79 -6.82 40.07 14.11
C VAL A 79 -7.57 38.80 14.54
N ILE A 80 -8.87 38.88 14.84
CA ILE A 80 -9.69 37.71 15.20
C ILE A 80 -9.70 36.68 14.07
N PHE A 81 -9.95 37.08 12.82
CA PHE A 81 -9.98 36.12 11.71
C PHE A 81 -8.59 35.56 11.38
N ALA A 82 -7.54 36.36 11.48
CA ALA A 82 -6.16 35.89 11.32
C ALA A 82 -5.79 34.85 12.39
N THR A 83 -6.20 35.06 13.64
CA THR A 83 -5.97 34.07 14.72
C THR A 83 -6.77 32.79 14.51
N ILE A 84 -8.05 32.88 14.12
CA ILE A 84 -8.86 31.70 13.76
C ILE A 84 -8.23 30.94 12.59
N PHE A 85 -7.78 31.64 11.55
CA PHE A 85 -7.10 31.06 10.40
C PHE A 85 -5.85 30.27 10.84
N LEU A 86 -5.00 30.87 11.69
CA LEU A 86 -3.81 30.21 12.22
C LEU A 86 -4.14 28.97 13.05
N ILE A 87 -5.16 29.06 13.92
CA ILE A 87 -5.60 27.94 14.76
C ILE A 87 -6.08 26.78 13.90
N ILE A 88 -6.95 27.04 12.91
CA ILE A 88 -7.48 26.00 12.01
C ILE A 88 -6.34 25.34 11.23
N GLY A 89 -5.42 26.14 10.66
CA GLY A 89 -4.27 25.62 9.94
C GLY A 89 -3.38 24.73 10.83
N LEU A 90 -3.13 25.17 12.06
CA LEU A 90 -2.31 24.43 13.01
C LEU A 90 -2.99 23.11 13.45
N VAL A 91 -4.30 23.12 13.69
CA VAL A 91 -5.07 21.90 14.01
C VAL A 91 -5.00 20.89 12.87
N VAL A 92 -5.16 21.31 11.61
CA VAL A 92 -5.07 20.40 10.46
C VAL A 92 -3.68 19.77 10.34
N ILE A 93 -2.62 20.59 10.48
CA ILE A 93 -1.24 20.10 10.44
C ILE A 93 -0.98 19.10 11.58
N LEU A 94 -1.48 19.38 12.78
CA LEU A 94 -1.37 18.46 13.92
C LEU A 94 -2.13 17.16 13.69
N GLU A 95 -3.32 17.22 13.12
CA GLU A 95 -4.13 16.05 12.81
C GLU A 95 -3.47 15.17 11.73
N GLU A 96 -2.94 15.76 10.66
CA GLU A 96 -2.17 15.02 9.65
C GLU A 96 -0.94 14.35 10.25
N LYS A 97 -0.20 15.08 11.11
CA LYS A 97 0.99 14.55 11.77
C LYS A 97 0.65 13.44 12.76
N LEU A 98 -0.45 13.58 13.50
CA LEU A 98 -0.96 12.57 14.41
C LEU A 98 -1.37 11.31 13.64
N GLN A 99 -2.17 11.44 12.59
CA GLN A 99 -2.58 10.31 11.76
C GLN A 99 -1.38 9.60 11.11
N SER A 100 -0.38 10.35 10.65
CA SER A 100 0.86 9.79 10.11
C SER A 100 1.64 9.01 11.18
N SER A 101 1.77 9.57 12.38
CA SER A 101 2.42 8.92 13.53
C SER A 101 1.68 7.66 13.97
N GLU A 102 0.35 7.70 14.05
CA GLU A 102 -0.48 6.53 14.38
C GLU A 102 -0.34 5.42 13.34
N ARG A 103 -0.36 5.77 12.04
CA ARG A 103 -0.13 4.80 10.95
C ARG A 103 1.26 4.16 11.08
N SER A 104 2.28 4.96 11.33
CA SER A 104 3.65 4.47 11.53
C SER A 104 3.76 3.54 12.75
N HIS A 105 3.17 3.93 13.89
CA HIS A 105 3.13 3.09 15.08
C HIS A 105 2.37 1.78 14.85
N ARG A 106 1.24 1.83 14.15
CA ARG A 106 0.45 0.64 13.79
C ARG A 106 1.25 -0.29 12.90
N GLN A 107 1.96 0.23 11.90
CA GLN A 107 2.86 -0.57 11.05
C GLN A 107 4.00 -1.18 11.86
N ALA A 108 4.63 -0.42 12.76
CA ALA A 108 5.66 -0.93 13.66
C ALA A 108 5.14 -2.06 14.55
N LEU A 109 3.93 -1.94 15.10
CA LEU A 109 3.29 -3.00 15.88
C LEU A 109 2.99 -4.25 15.05
N ILE A 110 2.44 -4.09 13.84
CA ILE A 110 2.19 -5.21 12.92
C ILE A 110 3.50 -5.95 12.61
N ARG A 111 4.60 -5.22 12.35
CA ARG A 111 5.94 -5.79 12.13
C ARG A 111 6.51 -6.49 13.37
N ALA A 112 6.41 -5.85 14.53
CA ALA A 112 6.88 -6.45 15.77
C ALA A 112 6.15 -7.76 16.09
N ASN A 113 4.83 -7.78 15.91
CA ASN A 113 4.03 -8.99 16.02
C ASN A 113 4.44 -10.03 14.97
N PHE A 114 4.66 -9.60 13.72
CA PHE A 114 5.14 -10.49 12.66
C PHE A 114 6.46 -11.18 13.05
N TYR A 115 7.48 -10.43 13.48
CA TYR A 115 8.76 -10.99 13.93
C TYR A 115 8.58 -11.88 15.17
N LYS A 116 7.77 -11.45 16.14
CA LYS A 116 7.49 -12.24 17.34
C LYS A 116 6.93 -13.60 16.97
N ASP A 117 5.91 -13.66 16.11
CA ASP A 117 5.25 -14.91 15.72
C ASP A 117 6.23 -15.82 14.96
N LEU A 118 7.07 -15.21 14.14
CA LEU A 118 8.12 -15.90 13.39
C LEU A 118 9.15 -16.59 14.28
N PHE A 119 9.72 -15.84 15.23
CA PHE A 119 10.74 -16.35 16.13
C PHE A 119 10.15 -17.25 17.22
N SER A 120 8.93 -16.97 17.69
CA SER A 120 8.36 -17.67 18.84
C SER A 120 7.61 -18.93 18.44
N HIS A 121 6.81 -18.90 17.37
CA HIS A 121 6.01 -20.05 16.95
C HIS A 121 6.71 -20.86 15.86
N ASP A 122 7.06 -20.24 14.74
CA ASP A 122 7.57 -21.00 13.58
C ASP A 122 8.97 -21.54 13.82
N MET A 123 9.88 -20.73 14.35
CA MET A 123 11.24 -21.20 14.69
C MET A 123 11.20 -22.28 15.78
N SER A 124 10.42 -22.07 16.85
CA SER A 124 10.27 -23.08 17.91
C SER A 124 9.68 -24.38 17.39
N ASN A 125 8.70 -24.34 16.48
CA ASN A 125 8.13 -25.54 15.86
C ASN A 125 9.17 -26.29 15.01
N ILE A 126 9.98 -25.57 14.23
CA ILE A 126 11.07 -26.15 13.44
C ILE A 126 12.07 -26.86 14.36
N VAL A 127 12.55 -26.16 15.39
CA VAL A 127 13.51 -26.71 16.36
C VAL A 127 12.91 -27.89 17.11
N GLN A 128 11.66 -27.81 17.56
CA GLN A 128 10.99 -28.88 18.27
C GLN A 128 10.83 -30.14 17.40
N ASN A 129 10.49 -29.99 16.13
CA ASN A 129 10.39 -31.14 15.21
C ASN A 129 11.76 -31.79 14.97
N ILE A 130 12.84 -31.00 14.88
CA ILE A 130 14.21 -31.52 14.79
C ILE A 130 14.58 -32.29 16.06
N ILE A 131 14.38 -31.67 17.24
CA ILE A 131 14.67 -32.29 18.54
C ILE A 131 13.89 -33.59 18.70
N SER A 132 12.58 -33.56 18.45
CA SER A 132 11.71 -34.74 18.60
C SER A 132 12.12 -35.87 17.63
N SER A 133 12.53 -35.52 16.40
CA SER A 133 13.02 -36.51 15.43
C SER A 133 14.36 -37.13 15.87
N LEU A 134 15.25 -36.33 16.47
CA LEU A 134 16.49 -36.83 17.06
C LEU A 134 16.23 -37.70 18.29
N GLU A 135 15.35 -37.29 19.20
CA GLU A 135 14.97 -38.06 20.38
C GLU A 135 14.38 -39.42 19.99
N LEU A 136 13.48 -39.46 19.01
CA LEU A 136 12.92 -40.71 18.49
C LEU A 136 13.99 -41.60 17.84
N TYR A 137 14.91 -41.00 17.07
CA TYR A 137 16.02 -41.72 16.46
C TYR A 137 16.95 -42.36 17.52
N PHE A 138 17.30 -41.63 18.57
CA PHE A 138 18.17 -42.15 19.64
C PHE A 138 17.46 -43.10 20.61
N SER A 139 16.15 -42.98 20.76
CA SER A 139 15.35 -43.82 21.68
C SER A 139 14.91 -45.15 21.06
N ASP A 140 15.07 -45.34 19.75
CA ASP A 140 14.76 -46.60 19.05
C ASP A 140 16.03 -47.40 18.75
N PRO A 141 16.32 -48.48 19.53
CA PRO A 141 17.49 -49.33 19.29
C PRO A 141 17.49 -49.99 17.90
N LYS A 142 16.31 -50.16 17.27
CA LYS A 142 16.18 -50.76 15.94
C LYS A 142 16.39 -49.76 14.81
N ALA A 143 16.21 -48.47 15.06
CA ALA A 143 16.49 -47.43 14.07
C ALA A 143 17.99 -47.39 13.69
N LEU A 144 18.87 -47.77 14.62
CA LEU A 144 20.31 -47.94 14.38
C LEU A 144 20.65 -49.18 13.54
N GLU A 145 19.84 -50.24 13.62
CA GLU A 145 20.03 -51.47 12.83
C GLU A 145 19.34 -51.40 11.45
N GLN A 146 18.24 -50.64 11.33
CA GLN A 146 17.43 -50.56 10.11
C GLN A 146 17.59 -49.21 9.40
N SER A 147 18.34 -49.22 8.30
CA SER A 147 18.62 -48.03 7.46
C SER A 147 17.36 -47.24 7.03
N LYS A 148 16.20 -47.88 6.85
CA LYS A 148 14.98 -47.21 6.38
C LYS A 148 14.35 -46.27 7.40
N ASP A 149 14.36 -46.62 8.69
CA ASP A 149 13.79 -45.77 9.74
C ASP A 149 14.72 -44.60 10.07
N ALA A 150 16.04 -44.83 10.06
CA ALA A 150 17.05 -43.77 10.13
C ALA A 150 16.86 -42.72 9.02
N ILE A 151 16.67 -43.16 7.76
CA ILE A 151 16.45 -42.26 6.62
C ILE A 151 15.19 -41.41 6.81
N LYS A 152 14.14 -41.96 7.40
CA LYS A 152 12.89 -41.22 7.65
C LYS A 152 13.11 -40.05 8.61
N PHE A 153 13.81 -40.26 9.72
CA PHE A 153 14.12 -39.20 10.69
C PHE A 153 15.07 -38.15 10.10
N LEU A 154 16.12 -38.59 9.40
CA LEU A 154 17.06 -37.69 8.72
C LEU A 154 16.36 -36.80 7.68
N LYS A 155 15.38 -37.36 6.94
CA LYS A 155 14.59 -36.59 5.98
C LYS A 155 13.73 -35.53 6.67
N VAL A 156 13.12 -35.83 7.82
CA VAL A 156 12.39 -34.83 8.60
C VAL A 156 13.34 -33.71 9.05
N ILE A 157 14.52 -34.05 9.55
CA ILE A 157 15.52 -33.06 9.97
C ILE A 157 15.98 -32.19 8.80
N GLU A 158 16.25 -32.78 7.64
CA GLU A 158 16.61 -32.07 6.41
C GLU A 158 15.49 -31.09 6.00
N GLU A 159 14.24 -31.57 5.95
CA GLU A 159 13.07 -30.75 5.61
C GLU A 159 12.88 -29.58 6.59
N GLN A 160 13.00 -29.82 7.89
CA GLN A 160 12.88 -28.76 8.90
C GLN A 160 14.05 -27.77 8.84
N SER A 161 15.28 -28.26 8.61
CA SER A 161 16.47 -27.40 8.47
C SER A 161 16.36 -26.50 7.24
N SER A 162 15.90 -27.05 6.12
CA SER A 162 15.64 -26.29 4.90
C SER A 162 14.57 -25.21 5.12
N ARG A 163 13.46 -25.56 5.80
CA ARG A 163 12.43 -24.60 6.21
C ARG A 163 13.01 -23.49 7.08
N GLY A 164 13.86 -23.82 8.05
CA GLY A 164 14.52 -22.82 8.91
C GLY A 164 15.43 -21.87 8.13
N ALA A 165 16.17 -22.38 7.14
CA ALA A 165 17.00 -21.55 6.27
C ALA A 165 16.15 -20.58 5.41
N GLU A 166 15.04 -21.06 4.85
CA GLU A 166 14.08 -20.25 4.10
C GLU A 166 13.49 -19.14 4.99
N LEU A 167 13.15 -19.47 6.25
CA LEU A 167 12.64 -18.51 7.22
C LEU A 167 13.61 -17.35 7.45
N ILE A 168 14.86 -17.68 7.76
CA ILE A 168 15.92 -16.71 8.01
C ILE A 168 16.16 -15.85 6.77
N SER A 169 16.13 -16.45 5.57
CA SER A 169 16.24 -15.73 4.30
C SER A 169 15.12 -14.70 4.15
N ASN A 170 13.87 -15.10 4.40
CA ASN A 170 12.71 -14.21 4.30
C ASN A 170 12.75 -13.07 5.33
N VAL A 171 13.19 -13.33 6.57
CA VAL A 171 13.45 -12.28 7.57
C VAL A 171 14.45 -11.26 7.07
N ARG A 172 15.58 -11.75 6.55
CA ARG A 172 16.66 -10.89 6.09
C ARG A 172 16.22 -10.03 4.91
N LYS A 173 15.38 -10.55 4.02
CA LYS A 173 14.79 -9.77 2.92
C LYS A 173 13.88 -8.66 3.45
N LEU A 174 12.99 -8.96 4.38
CA LEU A 174 12.13 -7.95 5.02
C LEU A 174 12.94 -6.85 5.72
N SER A 175 13.95 -7.22 6.50
CA SER A 175 14.81 -6.22 7.16
C SER A 175 15.55 -5.32 6.17
N LYS A 176 15.97 -5.85 5.02
CA LYS A 176 16.59 -5.05 3.95
C LYS A 176 15.63 -4.10 3.26
N MET A 177 14.35 -4.45 3.14
CA MET A 177 13.33 -3.58 2.58
C MET A 177 13.03 -2.38 3.50
N ASP A 178 13.12 -2.58 4.81
CA ASP A 178 12.91 -1.54 5.83
C ASP A 178 14.10 -0.56 5.92
N GLU A 179 15.33 -1.03 5.66
CA GLU A 179 16.48 -0.16 5.46
C GLU A 179 16.29 0.61 4.14
N SER A 180 16.25 1.94 4.22
CA SER A 180 16.02 2.87 3.08
C SER A 180 17.08 2.80 1.95
N GLU A 181 17.92 1.76 1.92
CA GLU A 181 19.05 1.59 1.02
C GLU A 181 18.70 0.90 -0.31
N THR A 182 17.66 0.07 -0.40
CA THR A 182 17.29 -0.58 -1.67
C THR A 182 16.49 0.35 -2.58
N LYS A 183 17.17 1.34 -3.16
CA LYS A 183 16.60 2.22 -4.18
C LYS A 183 16.12 1.39 -5.38
N THR A 184 14.87 1.57 -5.78
CA THR A 184 14.34 1.03 -7.03
C THR A 184 15.01 1.69 -8.23
N LYS A 185 15.21 0.93 -9.29
CA LYS A 185 15.73 1.40 -10.57
C LYS A 185 14.81 0.96 -11.72
N PRO A 186 14.84 1.63 -12.88
CA PRO A 186 14.14 1.13 -14.05
C PRO A 186 14.68 -0.25 -14.43
N VAL A 187 13.79 -1.24 -14.51
CA VAL A 187 14.11 -2.61 -14.93
C VAL A 187 13.07 -3.11 -15.91
N ASP A 188 13.50 -3.97 -16.83
CA ASP A 188 12.62 -4.72 -17.73
C ASP A 188 12.06 -5.94 -16.97
N ALA A 189 10.76 -5.87 -16.65
CA ALA A 189 10.06 -6.94 -15.93
C ALA A 189 9.93 -8.22 -16.76
N SER A 190 9.84 -8.12 -18.09
CA SER A 190 9.74 -9.29 -18.99
C SER A 190 11.04 -10.09 -18.97
N THR A 191 12.18 -9.41 -19.01
CA THR A 191 13.50 -10.07 -18.92
C THR A 191 13.64 -10.83 -17.61
N ILE A 192 13.33 -10.19 -16.48
CA ILE A 192 13.40 -10.82 -15.16
C ILE A 192 12.44 -12.01 -15.07
N LEU A 193 11.21 -11.86 -15.56
CA LEU A 193 10.22 -12.95 -15.57
C LEU A 193 10.68 -14.16 -16.38
N ASN A 194 11.30 -13.94 -17.55
CA ASN A 194 11.83 -15.03 -18.38
C ASN A 194 12.94 -15.81 -17.65
N ASP A 195 13.86 -15.09 -17.00
CA ASP A 195 14.92 -15.71 -16.19
C ASP A 195 14.35 -16.52 -15.03
N THR A 196 13.35 -15.96 -14.33
CA THR A 196 12.65 -16.67 -13.25
C THR A 196 11.95 -17.93 -13.76
N VAL A 197 11.23 -17.85 -14.88
CA VAL A 197 10.55 -19.02 -15.46
C VAL A 197 11.56 -20.11 -15.85
N ASN A 198 12.71 -19.74 -16.40
CA ASN A 198 13.78 -20.69 -16.71
C ASN A 198 14.36 -21.34 -15.46
N TYR A 199 14.59 -20.55 -14.40
CA TYR A 199 15.04 -21.06 -13.11
C TYR A 199 14.04 -22.06 -12.51
N VAL A 200 12.75 -21.70 -12.45
CA VAL A 200 11.69 -22.55 -11.91
C VAL A 200 11.53 -23.84 -12.73
N LYS A 201 11.56 -23.76 -14.06
CA LYS A 201 11.52 -24.95 -14.93
C LYS A 201 12.66 -25.93 -14.63
N ARG A 202 13.88 -25.43 -14.41
CA ARG A 202 15.03 -26.29 -14.03
C ARG A 202 14.84 -26.91 -12.65
N GLY A 203 14.41 -26.13 -11.66
CA GLY A 203 14.20 -26.62 -10.30
C GLY A 203 13.10 -27.69 -10.19
N TYR A 204 12.05 -27.58 -11.01
CA TYR A 204 10.86 -28.43 -10.95
C TYR A 204 10.67 -29.33 -12.16
N HIS A 205 11.73 -29.64 -12.90
CA HIS A 205 11.70 -30.45 -14.13
C HIS A 205 11.05 -31.84 -13.92
N THR A 206 11.12 -32.40 -12.72
CA THR A 206 10.51 -33.69 -12.36
C THR A 206 9.00 -33.63 -12.10
N ARG A 207 8.38 -32.44 -12.07
CA ARG A 207 6.97 -32.25 -11.68
C ARG A 207 5.99 -32.08 -12.85
N ASN A 208 6.40 -32.34 -14.09
CA ASN A 208 5.58 -32.18 -15.31
C ASN A 208 4.94 -30.78 -15.43
N VAL A 209 5.77 -29.74 -15.36
CA VAL A 209 5.35 -28.34 -15.39
C VAL A 209 5.42 -27.78 -16.82
N ARG A 210 4.33 -27.15 -17.28
CA ARG A 210 4.26 -26.41 -18.54
C ARG A 210 3.96 -24.94 -18.24
N ILE A 211 4.92 -24.07 -18.54
CA ILE A 211 4.78 -22.62 -18.36
C ILE A 211 4.86 -21.95 -19.73
N HIS A 212 3.79 -21.23 -20.08
CA HIS A 212 3.65 -20.46 -21.31
C HIS A 212 3.65 -18.97 -20.99
N ILE A 213 4.46 -18.19 -21.72
CA ILE A 213 4.49 -16.72 -21.58
C ILE A 213 3.83 -16.13 -22.82
N ILE A 214 2.85 -15.25 -22.60
CA ILE A 214 2.15 -14.49 -23.63
C ILE A 214 2.47 -13.02 -23.36
N ASN A 215 3.46 -12.48 -24.07
CA ASN A 215 3.77 -11.06 -24.00
C ASN A 215 3.01 -10.29 -25.08
N GLN A 216 2.15 -9.36 -24.68
CA GLN A 216 1.38 -8.48 -25.57
C GLN A 216 1.86 -7.03 -25.52
N ASN A 217 2.92 -6.73 -24.76
CA ASN A 217 3.45 -5.38 -24.63
C ASN A 217 4.96 -5.34 -24.88
N ASP A 218 5.39 -4.33 -25.63
CA ASP A 218 6.80 -4.04 -25.87
C ASP A 218 7.41 -3.21 -24.74
N ASN A 219 6.61 -2.38 -24.04
CA ASN A 219 7.07 -1.64 -22.87
C ASN A 219 6.75 -2.41 -21.58
N THR A 220 7.80 -2.87 -20.90
CA THR A 220 7.68 -3.57 -19.61
C THR A 220 8.60 -2.98 -18.54
N ILE A 221 8.98 -1.71 -18.71
CA ILE A 221 9.90 -1.03 -17.80
C ILE A 221 9.14 -0.53 -16.57
N ILE A 222 9.57 -0.97 -15.39
CA ILE A 222 9.02 -0.57 -14.09
C ILE A 222 10.15 -0.17 -13.13
N TYR A 223 9.85 0.61 -12.10
CA TYR A 223 10.79 0.85 -11.00
C TYR A 223 10.74 -0.32 -10.01
N ALA A 224 11.80 -1.12 -9.97
CA ALA A 224 11.92 -2.24 -9.03
C ALA A 224 13.39 -2.51 -8.66
N ASN A 225 13.62 -3.47 -7.77
CA ASN A 225 14.95 -3.94 -7.39
C ASN A 225 15.00 -5.49 -7.45
N GLU A 226 16.00 -6.11 -6.81
CA GLU A 226 16.18 -7.57 -6.80
C GLU A 226 14.95 -8.35 -6.27
N PHE A 227 14.10 -7.73 -5.44
CA PHE A 227 12.91 -8.37 -4.88
C PHE A 227 11.81 -8.64 -5.92
N LEU A 228 11.93 -8.11 -7.15
CA LEU A 228 10.99 -8.45 -8.22
C LEU A 228 11.07 -9.95 -8.58
N THR A 229 12.27 -10.53 -8.55
CA THR A 229 12.47 -11.97 -8.77
C THR A 229 11.73 -12.77 -7.70
N ASP A 230 11.79 -12.32 -6.44
CA ASP A 230 11.10 -12.98 -5.32
C ASP A 230 9.58 -13.01 -5.51
N ILE A 231 9.00 -11.95 -6.07
CA ILE A 231 7.56 -11.92 -6.40
C ILE A 231 7.21 -13.05 -7.38
N PHE A 232 7.94 -13.11 -8.49
CA PHE A 232 7.66 -14.07 -9.56
C PHE A 232 7.91 -15.51 -9.10
N GLU A 233 9.00 -15.76 -8.38
CA GLU A 233 9.30 -17.08 -7.84
C GLU A 233 8.21 -17.57 -6.90
N ASN A 234 7.76 -16.74 -5.95
CA ASN A 234 6.72 -17.12 -5.00
C ASN A 234 5.41 -17.51 -5.69
N ILE A 235 4.96 -16.71 -6.67
CA ILE A 235 3.70 -16.99 -7.37
C ILE A 235 3.83 -18.27 -8.22
N LEU A 236 4.92 -18.42 -8.97
CA LEU A 236 5.16 -19.59 -9.82
C LEU A 236 5.32 -20.88 -9.01
N ILE A 237 6.06 -20.83 -7.90
CA ILE A 237 6.25 -21.98 -7.01
C ILE A 237 4.93 -22.36 -6.36
N ASN A 238 4.12 -21.40 -5.91
CA ASN A 238 2.78 -21.68 -5.37
C ASN A 238 1.88 -22.38 -6.40
N ALA A 239 1.91 -21.94 -7.65
CA ALA A 239 1.18 -22.55 -8.76
C ALA A 239 1.67 -23.98 -9.11
N ILE A 240 2.88 -24.38 -8.68
CA ILE A 240 3.42 -25.73 -8.87
C ILE A 240 3.16 -26.62 -7.65
N ILE A 241 3.35 -26.10 -6.44
CA ILE A 241 3.25 -26.84 -5.19
C ILE A 241 1.80 -27.17 -4.86
N HIS A 242 0.87 -26.24 -5.08
CA HIS A 242 -0.55 -26.42 -4.76
C HIS A 242 -1.37 -26.99 -5.92
N ASN A 243 -0.70 -27.48 -6.94
CA ASN A 243 -1.31 -28.05 -8.13
C ASN A 243 -1.18 -29.56 -8.13
N GLU A 244 -2.31 -30.22 -7.90
CA GLU A 244 -2.42 -31.67 -7.77
C GLU A 244 -2.61 -32.37 -9.12
N ASN A 245 -2.71 -31.62 -10.23
CA ASN A 245 -2.85 -32.21 -11.56
C ASN A 245 -1.56 -32.89 -12.02
N THR A 246 -1.73 -33.91 -12.86
CA THR A 246 -0.64 -34.63 -13.53
C THR A 246 0.22 -33.69 -14.39
N ILE A 247 -0.42 -32.76 -15.10
CA ILE A 247 0.23 -31.71 -15.88
C ILE A 247 -0.13 -30.37 -15.24
N LYS A 248 0.90 -29.64 -14.82
CA LYS A 248 0.75 -28.32 -14.17
C LYS A 248 0.87 -27.27 -15.26
N GLU A 249 -0.26 -26.70 -15.64
CA GLU A 249 -0.32 -25.67 -16.68
C GLU A 249 -0.36 -24.30 -16.03
N ILE A 250 0.61 -23.47 -16.41
CA ILE A 250 0.74 -22.10 -15.94
C ILE A 250 0.86 -21.21 -17.18
N THR A 251 0.03 -20.18 -17.27
CA THR A 251 0.10 -19.16 -18.30
C THR A 251 0.43 -17.84 -17.65
N VAL A 252 1.52 -17.20 -18.09
CA VAL A 252 1.88 -15.85 -17.67
C VAL A 252 1.58 -14.90 -18.81
N LYS A 253 0.66 -13.95 -18.59
CA LYS A 253 0.27 -12.95 -19.58
C LYS A 253 0.77 -11.57 -19.16
N ILE A 254 1.42 -10.86 -20.07
CA ILE A 254 1.88 -9.48 -19.86
C ILE A 254 1.09 -8.58 -20.80
N SER A 255 0.46 -7.54 -20.26
CA SER A 255 -0.32 -6.56 -21.02
C SER A 255 -0.27 -5.17 -20.37
N GLU A 256 -0.59 -4.13 -21.11
CA GLU A 256 -0.83 -2.80 -20.55
C GLU A 256 -2.27 -2.67 -20.05
N GLU A 257 -2.45 -1.91 -18.98
CA GLU A 257 -3.75 -1.43 -18.53
C GLU A 257 -3.70 0.10 -18.48
N GLU A 258 -4.38 0.74 -19.42
CA GLU A 258 -4.50 2.19 -19.48
C GLU A 258 -5.36 2.71 -18.32
N ASN A 259 -4.93 3.80 -17.70
CA ASN A 259 -5.69 4.54 -16.69
C ASN A 259 -5.58 6.03 -17.00
N GLU A 260 -6.60 6.82 -16.65
CA GLU A 260 -6.62 8.26 -16.87
C GLU A 260 -5.45 9.02 -16.22
N ILE A 261 -4.76 8.42 -15.25
CA ILE A 261 -3.68 9.05 -14.45
C ILE A 261 -2.30 8.44 -14.73
N THR A 262 -2.18 7.11 -14.77
CA THR A 262 -0.89 6.40 -14.96
C THR A 262 -1.12 5.05 -15.63
N ASN A 263 -0.41 4.72 -16.70
CA ASN A 263 -0.48 3.39 -17.30
C ASN A 263 0.18 2.35 -16.40
N PHE A 264 -0.41 1.15 -16.36
CA PHE A 264 0.08 0.03 -15.55
C PHE A 264 0.54 -1.12 -16.43
N LEU A 265 1.67 -1.73 -16.06
CA LEU A 265 2.04 -3.05 -16.53
C LEU A 265 1.25 -4.08 -15.73
N LYS A 266 0.38 -4.82 -16.42
CA LYS A 266 -0.38 -5.93 -15.85
C LYS A 266 0.32 -7.26 -16.16
N ILE A 267 0.60 -8.05 -15.12
CA ILE A 267 1.17 -9.39 -15.23
C ILE A 267 0.21 -10.38 -14.55
N GLU A 268 -0.32 -11.32 -15.33
CA GLU A 268 -1.29 -12.32 -14.88
C GLU A 268 -0.66 -13.70 -14.85
N PHE A 269 -0.79 -14.42 -13.74
CA PHE A 269 -0.31 -15.79 -13.55
C PHE A 269 -1.52 -16.69 -13.37
N THR A 270 -1.93 -17.34 -14.44
CA THR A 270 -3.08 -18.26 -14.47
C THR A 270 -2.62 -19.71 -14.33
N ASP A 271 -3.14 -20.45 -13.36
CA ASP A 271 -2.81 -21.86 -13.13
C ASP A 271 -4.04 -22.78 -13.21
N ASN A 272 -3.83 -24.08 -13.48
CA ASN A 272 -4.89 -25.09 -13.52
C ASN A 272 -5.11 -25.87 -12.21
N GLY A 273 -4.55 -25.42 -11.09
CA GLY A 273 -4.60 -26.09 -9.80
C GLY A 273 -5.98 -26.09 -9.13
N LYS A 274 -6.01 -26.40 -7.82
CA LYS A 274 -7.26 -26.52 -7.04
C LYS A 274 -8.02 -25.21 -6.79
N GLY A 275 -7.37 -24.09 -7.12
CA GLY A 275 -7.82 -22.72 -6.88
C GLY A 275 -8.09 -22.36 -5.42
N ILE A 276 -8.75 -21.20 -5.21
CA ILE A 276 -8.86 -20.54 -3.90
C ILE A 276 -10.30 -20.11 -3.67
N SER A 277 -10.94 -20.64 -2.62
CA SER A 277 -12.31 -20.27 -2.27
C SER A 277 -12.47 -18.76 -2.05
N ASP A 278 -13.64 -18.22 -2.38
CA ASP A 278 -13.93 -16.78 -2.29
C ASP A 278 -13.65 -16.20 -0.90
N THR A 279 -13.99 -16.96 0.15
CA THR A 279 -13.76 -16.60 1.55
C THR A 279 -12.28 -16.38 1.89
N ARG A 280 -11.37 -17.03 1.15
CA ARG A 280 -9.92 -16.98 1.39
C ARG A 280 -9.21 -15.95 0.53
N LYS A 281 -9.75 -15.56 -0.63
CA LYS A 281 -9.08 -14.64 -1.58
C LYS A 281 -8.63 -13.32 -0.94
N ASN A 282 -9.38 -12.79 0.03
CA ASN A 282 -9.03 -11.56 0.75
C ASN A 282 -8.01 -11.78 1.88
N THR A 283 -7.85 -13.02 2.36
CA THR A 283 -7.00 -13.36 3.50
C THR A 283 -5.72 -14.07 3.09
N ILE A 284 -5.57 -14.58 1.86
CA ILE A 284 -4.36 -15.29 1.41
C ILE A 284 -3.10 -14.41 1.41
N PHE A 285 -3.26 -13.09 1.29
CA PHE A 285 -2.16 -12.14 1.39
C PHE A 285 -1.93 -11.64 2.81
N GLN A 286 -2.80 -12.06 3.74
CA GLN A 286 -2.62 -11.86 5.17
C GLN A 286 -1.97 -13.13 5.73
N ARG A 287 -1.21 -13.01 6.80
CA ARG A 287 -0.68 -14.19 7.47
C ARG A 287 -1.86 -14.97 8.05
N ASP A 288 -2.02 -16.21 7.60
CA ASP A 288 -3.10 -17.09 8.03
C ASP A 288 -2.73 -17.66 9.40
N PHE A 289 -3.22 -17.05 10.49
CA PHE A 289 -2.94 -17.47 11.87
C PHE A 289 -3.48 -18.88 12.22
N ASN A 290 -4.34 -19.45 11.36
CA ASN A 290 -5.13 -20.64 11.67
C ASN A 290 -4.64 -21.93 10.99
N HIS A 291 -3.69 -21.87 10.05
CA HIS A 291 -3.27 -23.06 9.31
C HIS A 291 -2.00 -23.66 9.91
N GLY A 292 -2.21 -24.56 10.88
CA GLY A 292 -1.16 -25.44 11.39
C GLY A 292 -0.58 -26.33 10.28
N ILE A 293 0.75 -26.25 10.13
CA ILE A 293 1.73 -27.32 9.85
C ILE A 293 1.59 -28.17 8.56
N HIS A 294 0.49 -28.15 7.79
CA HIS A 294 0.26 -29.16 6.74
C HIS A 294 0.24 -28.72 5.28
N THR A 295 0.61 -27.48 4.96
CA THR A 295 0.90 -27.10 3.56
C THR A 295 2.36 -26.70 3.42
N SER A 296 3.05 -27.29 2.44
CA SER A 296 4.44 -26.95 2.11
C SER A 296 4.57 -25.46 1.80
N GLY A 297 4.99 -24.68 2.79
CA GLY A 297 5.15 -23.23 2.71
C GLY A 297 4.90 -22.60 4.07
N MET A 298 5.79 -21.71 4.51
CA MET A 298 5.74 -21.10 5.85
C MET A 298 4.64 -20.04 6.01
N GLY A 299 3.76 -19.87 5.02
CA GLY A 299 2.71 -18.84 5.02
C GLY A 299 3.21 -17.40 4.87
N ILE A 300 4.52 -17.21 4.69
CA ILE A 300 5.17 -15.89 4.56
C ILE A 300 5.21 -15.43 3.10
N GLY A 301 5.20 -16.36 2.14
CA GLY A 301 5.44 -16.07 0.72
C GLY A 301 4.50 -15.02 0.13
N LEU A 302 3.19 -15.22 0.23
CA LEU A 302 2.22 -14.28 -0.36
C LEU A 302 2.08 -12.96 0.42
N SER A 303 2.33 -12.96 1.74
CA SER A 303 2.38 -11.71 2.51
C SER A 303 3.60 -10.87 2.13
N LEU A 304 4.76 -11.52 1.94
CA LEU A 304 5.98 -10.87 1.46
C LEU A 304 5.79 -10.34 0.03
N VAL A 305 5.19 -11.14 -0.86
CA VAL A 305 4.86 -10.69 -2.22
C VAL A 305 4.02 -9.42 -2.18
N LYS A 306 2.98 -9.38 -1.34
CA LYS A 306 2.12 -8.20 -1.21
C LYS A 306 2.92 -6.98 -0.75
N GLU A 307 3.77 -7.13 0.26
CA GLU A 307 4.60 -6.03 0.78
C GLU A 307 5.59 -5.50 -0.27
N ILE A 308 6.24 -6.38 -1.04
CA ILE A 308 7.15 -5.97 -2.12
C ILE A 308 6.35 -5.25 -3.22
N VAL A 309 5.20 -5.78 -3.65
CA VAL A 309 4.37 -5.17 -4.70
C VAL A 309 3.90 -3.78 -4.27
N GLU A 310 3.43 -3.63 -3.03
CA GLU A 310 3.00 -2.34 -2.49
C GLU A 310 4.17 -1.34 -2.37
N SER A 311 5.38 -1.83 -2.07
CA SER A 311 6.60 -0.99 -2.04
C SER A 311 6.98 -0.40 -3.40
N TYR A 312 6.52 -1.02 -4.49
CA TYR A 312 6.67 -0.52 -5.87
C TYR A 312 5.47 0.32 -6.33
N ASN A 313 4.61 0.75 -5.41
CA ASN A 313 3.33 1.40 -5.71
C ASN A 313 2.42 0.55 -6.60
N GLY A 314 2.64 -0.77 -6.60
CA GLY A 314 1.87 -1.73 -7.37
C GLY A 314 0.62 -2.20 -6.63
N LYS A 315 -0.13 -3.08 -7.29
CA LYS A 315 -1.32 -3.74 -6.75
C LYS A 315 -1.26 -5.24 -7.05
N ILE A 316 -1.74 -6.04 -6.10
CA ILE A 316 -1.90 -7.48 -6.25
C ILE A 316 -3.32 -7.89 -5.88
N HIS A 317 -3.93 -8.75 -6.68
CA HIS A 317 -5.17 -9.44 -6.32
C HIS A 317 -5.22 -10.83 -6.95
N VAL A 318 -6.24 -11.59 -6.58
CA VAL A 318 -6.45 -12.96 -7.03
C VAL A 318 -7.89 -13.15 -7.49
N GLU A 319 -8.07 -13.85 -8.60
CA GLU A 319 -9.36 -14.16 -9.20
C GLU A 319 -9.42 -15.64 -9.59
N ASP A 320 -10.62 -16.12 -9.94
CA ASP A 320 -10.76 -17.47 -10.49
C ASP A 320 -10.24 -17.52 -11.91
N ARG A 321 -9.54 -18.60 -12.27
CA ARG A 321 -9.21 -18.85 -13.68
C ARG A 321 -10.47 -18.94 -14.54
N VAL A 322 -11.50 -19.60 -14.02
CA VAL A 322 -12.81 -19.73 -14.65
C VAL A 322 -13.81 -18.96 -13.82
N ASN A 323 -14.34 -17.87 -14.37
CA ASN A 323 -15.23 -16.97 -13.64
C ASN A 323 -16.39 -17.73 -12.98
N GLY A 324 -16.55 -17.56 -11.66
CA GLY A 324 -17.57 -18.21 -10.86
C GLY A 324 -17.28 -19.66 -10.45
N ASP A 325 -16.10 -20.19 -10.76
CA ASP A 325 -15.68 -21.54 -10.37
C ASP A 325 -14.23 -21.55 -9.87
N TYR A 326 -14.09 -21.34 -8.56
CA TYR A 326 -12.79 -21.35 -7.90
C TYR A 326 -12.06 -22.69 -7.96
N THR A 327 -12.73 -23.80 -8.30
CA THR A 327 -12.10 -25.14 -8.29
C THR A 327 -11.26 -25.42 -9.54
N LYS A 328 -11.34 -24.54 -10.55
CA LYS A 328 -10.68 -24.72 -11.85
C LYS A 328 -9.36 -23.96 -11.99
N GLY A 329 -8.79 -23.55 -10.86
CA GLY A 329 -7.51 -22.86 -10.77
C GLY A 329 -7.64 -21.37 -10.52
N THR A 330 -6.50 -20.69 -10.50
CA THR A 330 -6.38 -19.32 -10.01
C THR A 330 -5.81 -18.40 -11.08
N ASN A 331 -6.10 -17.12 -10.98
CA ASN A 331 -5.39 -16.06 -11.70
C ASN A 331 -4.86 -15.02 -10.70
N PHE A 332 -3.55 -15.01 -10.46
CA PHE A 332 -2.89 -13.94 -9.70
C PHE A 332 -2.58 -12.78 -10.63
N ILE A 333 -2.99 -11.57 -10.26
CA ILE A 333 -2.85 -10.38 -11.11
C ILE A 333 -2.00 -9.36 -10.35
N LEU A 334 -0.87 -9.00 -10.96
CA LEU A 334 0.02 -7.93 -10.51
C LEU A 334 -0.15 -6.73 -11.43
N LYS A 335 -0.15 -5.52 -10.85
CA LYS A 335 -0.15 -4.26 -11.58
C LYS A 335 0.96 -3.38 -11.06
N PHE A 336 1.84 -2.90 -11.93
CA PHE A 336 2.94 -1.99 -11.58
C PHE A 336 2.83 -0.71 -12.41
N PRO A 337 3.05 0.48 -11.83
CA PRO A 337 3.12 1.70 -12.62
C PRO A 337 4.25 1.59 -13.66
N LEU A 338 3.95 1.90 -14.92
CA LEU A 338 4.98 1.97 -15.96
C LEU A 338 5.87 3.20 -15.74
N VAL A 339 7.14 3.06 -16.10
CA VAL A 339 8.02 4.23 -16.21
C VAL A 339 7.59 5.02 -17.44
N SER A 340 7.04 6.21 -17.21
CA SER A 340 6.64 7.18 -18.23
C SER A 340 7.82 7.87 -18.90
#